data_AF-A0A519T2Q4-F1
#
_entry.id   AF-A0A519T2Q4-F1
#
_cell.length_a   1.000
_cell.length_b   1.000
_cell.length_c   1.000
_cell.angle_alpha   90.00
_cell.angle_beta   90.00
_cell.angle_gamma   90.00
#
_symmetry.space_group_name_H-M   'P 1'
#
loop_
_entity.id
_entity.type
_entity.pdbx_description
1 polymer ?
#
loop_
_entity_poly.entity_id
_entity_poly.type
_entity_poly.pdbx_seq_one_letter_code
_entity_poly.pdbx_strand_id
1 'polypeptide(L)'
;MTHDAIRTLGQLRASGYKPRSVKEELRDNLIQKLRNKEDVFPGIFGYEETVIPELQRAILAGHHINLLGLRGQAKTRIARLLINLLDEYVPVVEGSELNDDPLQPLSVFARNLIAEKGDDTPVAWWPRLDRYTEKLATPDVSVADLIGDADPI
;
A
#
# COMPACT_ATOMS: atom_id res chain seq x y z
N MET A 1 -1.39 -0.94 -16.67
CA MET A 1 -1.66 -2.33 -17.11
C MET A 1 -3.16 -2.53 -17.10
N THR A 2 -3.72 -3.22 -18.09
CA THR A 2 -5.16 -3.52 -18.12
C THR A 2 -5.40 -4.74 -17.22
N HIS A 3 -5.73 -4.50 -15.95
CA HIS A 3 -5.92 -5.57 -14.95
C HIS A 3 -7.00 -6.58 -15.37
N ASP A 4 -8.02 -6.16 -16.12
CA ASP A 4 -9.11 -7.01 -16.61
C ASP A 4 -8.66 -8.23 -17.44
N ALA A 5 -7.49 -8.14 -18.09
CA ALA A 5 -6.98 -9.17 -18.98
C ALA A 5 -6.08 -10.21 -18.29
N ILE A 6 -5.59 -9.92 -17.07
CA ILE A 6 -4.67 -10.79 -16.33
C ILE A 6 -5.42 -11.39 -15.15
N ARG A 7 -5.71 -12.68 -15.24
CA ARG A 7 -6.49 -13.43 -14.24
C ARG A 7 -5.75 -14.63 -13.67
N THR A 8 -4.59 -14.97 -14.21
CA THR A 8 -3.78 -16.10 -13.74
C THR A 8 -2.33 -15.71 -13.49
N LEU A 9 -1.65 -16.52 -12.67
CA LEU A 9 -0.23 -16.34 -12.36
C LEU A 9 0.65 -16.40 -13.63
N GLY A 10 0.36 -17.30 -14.56
CA GLY A 10 1.09 -17.39 -15.83
C GLY A 10 0.97 -16.13 -16.67
N GLN A 11 -0.23 -15.55 -16.76
CA GLN A 11 -0.46 -14.28 -17.44
C GLN A 11 0.27 -13.11 -16.75
N LEU A 12 0.27 -13.11 -15.41
CA LEU A 12 0.97 -12.11 -14.61
C LEU A 12 2.48 -12.17 -14.87
N ARG A 13 3.08 -13.37 -14.88
CA ARG A 13 4.49 -13.57 -15.25
C ARG A 13 4.78 -13.09 -16.66
N ALA A 14 3.94 -13.44 -17.63
CA ALA A 14 4.08 -13.04 -19.03
C ALA A 14 3.99 -11.52 -19.22
N SER A 15 3.22 -10.81 -18.38
CA SER A 15 3.14 -9.35 -18.40
C SER A 15 4.42 -8.64 -17.96
N GLY A 16 5.37 -9.37 -17.35
CA GLY A 16 6.59 -8.80 -16.79
C GLY A 16 6.37 -8.06 -15.46
N TYR A 17 5.26 -8.31 -14.77
CA TYR A 17 5.00 -7.76 -13.44
C TYR A 17 6.15 -8.12 -12.49
N LYS A 18 6.56 -7.14 -11.69
CA LYS A 18 7.56 -7.30 -10.65
C LYS A 18 6.96 -6.82 -9.33
N PRO A 19 7.01 -7.64 -8.27
CA PRO A 19 6.60 -7.21 -6.94
C PRO A 19 7.41 -5.98 -6.52
N ARG A 20 6.73 -5.05 -5.88
CA ARG A 20 7.34 -3.87 -5.29
C ARG A 20 6.82 -3.71 -3.88
N SER A 21 7.70 -3.25 -2.99
CA SER A 21 7.30 -2.87 -1.65
C SER A 21 6.46 -1.60 -1.67
N VAL A 22 5.61 -1.41 -0.66
CA VAL A 22 4.85 -0.16 -0.46
C VAL A 22 5.77 1.06 -0.43
N LYS A 23 6.98 0.93 0.13
CA LYS A 23 7.96 2.03 0.16
C LYS A 23 8.44 2.42 -1.24
N GLU A 24 8.69 1.44 -2.12
CA GLU A 24 9.08 1.69 -3.51
C GLU A 24 7.94 2.32 -4.29
N GLU A 25 6.72 1.81 -4.12
CA GLU A 25 5.51 2.34 -4.72
C GLU A 25 5.27 3.81 -4.36
N LEU A 26 5.27 4.14 -3.05
CA LEU A 26 5.12 5.51 -2.56
C LEU A 26 6.20 6.44 -3.14
N ARG A 27 7.46 5.96 -3.18
CA ARG A 27 8.61 6.72 -3.68
C ARG A 27 8.49 7.00 -5.18
N ASP A 28 8.27 5.97 -5.98
CA ASP A 28 8.21 6.08 -7.44
C ASP A 28 7.04 6.95 -7.87
N ASN A 29 5.86 6.74 -7.28
CA ASN A 29 4.66 7.51 -7.60
C ASN A 29 4.78 8.96 -7.13
N LEU A 30 5.45 9.22 -6.00
CA LEU A 30 5.77 10.58 -5.58
C LEU A 30 6.70 11.27 -6.59
N ILE A 31 7.76 10.59 -7.05
CA ILE A 31 8.67 11.14 -8.06
C ILE A 31 7.91 11.51 -9.34
N GLN A 32 7.00 10.65 -9.81
CA GLN A 32 6.19 10.94 -11.00
C GLN A 32 5.30 12.16 -10.80
N LYS A 33 4.57 12.24 -9.68
CA LYS A 33 3.72 13.40 -9.36
C LYS A 33 4.52 14.70 -9.29
N LEU A 34 5.68 14.68 -8.64
CA LEU A 34 6.56 15.86 -8.54
C LEU A 34 7.08 16.31 -9.91
N ARG A 35 7.46 15.36 -10.79
CA ARG A 35 7.87 15.67 -12.18
C ARG A 35 6.74 16.30 -12.99
N ASN A 36 5.52 15.81 -12.80
CA ASN A 36 4.32 16.31 -13.46
C ASN A 36 3.76 17.59 -12.83
N LYS A 37 4.35 18.08 -11.73
CA LYS A 37 3.84 19.21 -10.94
C LYS A 37 2.41 19.00 -10.44
N GLU A 38 2.06 17.75 -10.15
CA GLU A 38 0.78 17.39 -9.55
C GLU A 38 0.81 17.64 -8.04
N ASP A 39 -0.29 18.15 -7.49
CA ASP A 39 -0.45 18.26 -6.05
C ASP A 39 -0.70 16.87 -5.43
N VAL A 40 0.19 16.49 -4.51
CA VAL A 40 0.16 15.20 -3.80
C VAL A 40 -0.75 15.26 -2.58
N PHE A 41 -0.88 16.44 -1.96
CA PHE A 41 -1.58 16.63 -0.69
C PHE A 41 -2.71 17.66 -0.81
N PRO A 42 -3.69 17.42 -1.71
CA PRO A 42 -4.74 18.40 -1.99
C PRO A 42 -5.56 18.74 -0.74
N GLY A 43 -5.72 20.05 -0.54
CA GLY A 43 -6.50 20.61 0.56
C GLY A 43 -5.85 20.51 1.94
N ILE A 44 -4.54 20.23 2.00
CA ILE A 44 -3.71 20.52 3.17
C ILE A 44 -3.16 21.95 3.00
N PHE A 45 -3.62 22.87 3.84
CA PHE A 45 -3.25 24.29 3.77
C PHE A 45 -2.35 24.69 4.95
N GLY A 46 -1.35 25.53 4.69
CA GLY A 46 -0.46 26.10 5.70
C GLY A 46 0.73 25.21 6.09
N TYR A 47 0.93 24.10 5.39
CA TYR A 47 2.02 23.14 5.61
C TYR A 47 2.95 22.97 4.40
N GLU A 48 2.77 23.79 3.36
CA GLU A 48 3.50 23.76 2.09
C GLU A 48 5.00 24.00 2.28
N GLU A 49 5.37 24.82 3.26
CA GLU A 49 6.76 25.17 3.58
C GLU A 49 7.31 24.43 4.82
N THR A 50 6.53 23.55 5.45
CA THR A 50 6.92 22.86 6.70
C THR A 50 6.75 21.35 6.60
N VAL A 51 5.56 20.83 6.91
CA VAL A 51 5.30 19.39 7.04
C VAL A 51 5.35 18.68 5.68
N ILE A 52 4.80 19.27 4.61
CA ILE A 52 4.74 18.62 3.30
C ILE A 52 6.13 18.35 2.74
N PRO A 53 7.09 19.31 2.72
CA PRO A 53 8.45 19.04 2.27
C PRO A 53 9.17 17.96 3.08
N GLU A 54 8.98 17.92 4.40
CA GLU A 54 9.58 16.88 5.25
C GLU A 54 8.99 15.50 4.98
N LEU A 55 7.66 15.42 4.79
CA LEU A 55 6.98 14.19 4.43
C LEU A 55 7.46 13.66 3.09
N GLN A 56 7.59 14.53 2.08
CA GLN A 56 8.12 14.16 0.77
C GLN A 56 9.56 13.61 0.90
N ARG A 57 10.43 14.27 1.67
CA ARG A 57 11.79 13.79 1.91
C ARG A 57 11.81 12.43 2.61
N ALA A 58 10.95 12.22 3.61
CA ALA A 58 10.86 10.95 4.32
C ALA A 58 10.42 9.81 3.40
N ILE A 59 9.42 10.03 2.54
CA ILE A 59 8.99 9.07 1.51
C ILE A 59 10.12 8.79 0.52
N LEU A 60 10.75 9.85 0.01
CA LEU A 60 11.89 9.73 -0.91
C LEU A 60 13.08 9.01 -0.28
N ALA A 61 13.22 9.01 1.04
CA ALA A 61 14.26 8.27 1.76
C ALA A 61 13.84 6.86 2.18
N GLY A 62 12.56 6.47 2.01
CA GLY A 62 12.03 5.17 2.46
C GLY A 62 11.90 5.05 3.98
N HIS A 63 11.77 6.18 4.69
CA HIS A 63 11.64 6.22 6.14
C HIS A 63 10.23 5.86 6.62
N HIS A 64 10.15 5.34 7.84
CA HIS A 64 8.88 5.27 8.56
C HIS A 64 8.51 6.67 9.05
N ILE A 65 7.21 7.00 9.03
CA ILE A 65 6.71 8.35 9.34
C ILE A 65 5.83 8.27 10.59
N ASN A 66 6.12 9.15 11.55
CA ASN A 66 5.29 9.37 12.72
C ASN A 66 4.80 10.82 12.72
N LEU A 67 3.49 11.04 12.63
CA LEU A 67 2.89 12.37 12.63
C LEU A 67 2.53 12.78 14.06
N LEU A 68 3.22 13.80 14.59
CA LEU A 68 2.99 14.35 15.92
C LEU A 68 2.35 15.73 15.82
N GLY A 69 1.39 16.02 16.70
CA GLY A 69 0.70 17.31 16.72
C GLY A 69 -0.61 17.28 17.50
N LEU A 70 -1.20 18.46 17.71
CA LEU A 70 -2.46 18.63 18.43
C LEU A 70 -3.65 18.10 17.63
N ARG A 71 -4.80 17.94 18.30
CA ARG A 71 -6.06 17.57 17.63
C ARG A 71 -6.42 18.64 16.60
N GLY A 72 -6.91 18.20 15.43
CA GLY A 72 -7.32 19.11 14.35
C GLY A 72 -6.20 19.55 13.39
N GLN A 73 -4.94 19.18 13.64
CA GLN A 73 -3.79 19.53 12.79
C GLN A 73 -3.60 18.60 11.57
N ALA A 74 -4.70 18.17 10.95
CA ALA A 74 -4.70 17.38 9.71
C ALA A 74 -3.89 16.05 9.65
N LYS A 75 -3.35 15.54 10.76
CA LYS A 75 -2.55 14.28 10.79
C LYS A 75 -3.21 13.10 10.06
N THR A 76 -4.44 12.75 10.44
CA THR A 76 -5.20 11.67 9.81
C THR A 76 -5.50 11.98 8.33
N ARG A 77 -5.74 13.24 8.00
CA ARG A 77 -5.99 13.66 6.61
C ARG A 77 -4.75 13.45 5.75
N ILE A 78 -3.56 13.85 6.25
CA ILE A 78 -2.28 13.61 5.58
C ILE A 78 -2.06 12.10 5.38
N ALA A 79 -2.25 11.29 6.42
CA ALA A 79 -2.08 9.84 6.34
C ALA A 79 -2.98 9.21 5.26
N ARG A 80 -4.26 9.61 5.18
CA ARG A 80 -5.19 9.13 4.13
C ARG A 80 -4.82 9.60 2.73
N LEU A 81 -4.18 10.77 2.58
CA LEU A 81 -3.72 11.24 1.28
C LEU A 81 -2.54 10.45 0.73
N LEU A 82 -1.78 9.74 1.58
CA LEU A 82 -0.71 8.84 1.12
C LEU A 82 -1.23 7.68 0.26
N ILE A 83 -2.50 7.31 0.40
CA ILE A 83 -3.15 6.29 -0.44
C ILE A 83 -3.10 6.69 -1.93
N ASN A 84 -3.13 7.99 -2.23
CA ASN A 84 -3.06 8.50 -3.61
C ASN A 84 -1.69 8.29 -4.26
N LEU A 85 -0.68 7.91 -3.47
CA LEU A 85 0.64 7.53 -3.94
C LEU A 85 0.78 6.01 -4.13
N LEU A 86 -0.26 5.24 -3.84
CA LEU A 86 -0.31 3.82 -4.19
C LEU A 86 -0.80 3.65 -5.64
N ASP A 87 -0.25 2.67 -6.32
CA ASP A 87 -0.73 2.07 -7.56
C ASP A 87 -2.20 1.70 -7.40
N GLU A 88 -2.99 2.02 -8.43
CA GLU A 88 -4.44 1.87 -8.38
C GLU A 88 -4.90 0.45 -8.03
N TYR A 89 -4.18 -0.55 -8.53
CA TYR A 89 -4.41 -1.96 -8.27
C TYR A 89 -3.09 -2.72 -8.13
N VAL A 90 -3.07 -3.71 -7.24
CA VAL A 90 -1.98 -4.69 -7.12
C VAL A 90 -2.53 -6.11 -7.28
N PRO A 91 -1.80 -7.03 -7.92
CA PRO A 91 -2.23 -8.41 -8.06
C PRO A 91 -2.12 -9.13 -6.73
N VAL A 92 -3.13 -9.94 -6.40
CA VAL A 92 -3.19 -10.76 -5.20
C VAL A 92 -3.67 -12.16 -5.55
N VAL A 93 -3.25 -13.17 -4.80
CA VAL A 93 -3.78 -14.53 -4.95
C VAL A 93 -5.26 -14.53 -4.57
N GLU A 94 -6.14 -14.97 -5.48
CA GLU A 94 -7.58 -14.99 -5.21
C GLU A 94 -7.90 -15.91 -4.01
N GLY A 95 -8.67 -15.39 -3.06
CA GLY A 95 -9.04 -16.10 -1.84
C GLY A 95 -7.99 -16.04 -0.72
N SER A 96 -6.84 -15.39 -0.91
CA SER A 96 -5.90 -15.13 0.18
C SER A 96 -6.45 -14.07 1.13
N GLU A 97 -6.50 -14.37 2.43
CA GLU A 97 -6.88 -13.42 3.47
C GLU A 97 -5.83 -12.31 3.67
N LEU A 98 -4.55 -12.63 3.40
CA LEU A 98 -3.43 -11.69 3.53
C LEU A 98 -3.21 -10.83 2.28
N ASN A 99 -4.04 -11.00 1.24
CA ASN A 99 -3.81 -10.36 -0.06
C ASN A 99 -2.40 -10.66 -0.59
N ASP A 100 -1.98 -11.93 -0.53
CA ASP A 100 -0.62 -12.37 -0.89
C ASP A 100 -0.24 -11.97 -2.32
N ASP A 101 0.99 -11.48 -2.51
CA ASP A 101 1.57 -11.28 -3.83
C ASP A 101 1.75 -12.65 -4.53
N PRO A 102 1.19 -12.86 -5.74
CA PRO A 102 1.27 -14.16 -6.43
C PRO A 102 2.70 -14.61 -6.79
N LEU A 103 3.66 -13.69 -6.84
CA LEU A 103 5.08 -13.98 -7.10
C LEU A 103 5.92 -14.06 -5.82
N GLN A 104 5.43 -13.55 -4.70
CA GLN A 104 6.08 -13.59 -3.39
C GLN A 104 5.10 -13.95 -2.26
N PRO A 105 4.50 -15.16 -2.28
CA PRO A 105 3.47 -15.54 -1.32
C PRO A 105 4.03 -15.74 0.10
N LEU A 106 3.35 -15.19 1.09
CA LEU A 106 3.68 -15.31 2.49
C LEU A 106 2.86 -16.40 3.17
N SER A 107 1.54 -16.42 2.94
CA SER A 107 0.64 -17.38 3.60
C SER A 107 0.84 -18.81 3.11
N VAL A 108 0.55 -19.77 4.00
CA VAL A 108 0.53 -21.19 3.66
C VAL A 108 -0.54 -21.48 2.61
N PHE A 109 -1.70 -20.82 2.70
CA PHE A 109 -2.78 -20.93 1.73
C PHE A 109 -2.30 -20.60 0.30
N ALA A 110 -1.72 -19.42 0.10
CA ALA A 110 -1.26 -18.98 -1.20
C ALA A 110 -0.15 -19.87 -1.74
N ARG A 111 0.80 -20.29 -0.90
CA ARG A 111 1.87 -21.22 -1.28
C ARG A 111 1.33 -22.57 -1.75
N ASN A 112 0.35 -23.13 -1.05
CA ASN A 112 -0.26 -24.41 -1.42
C ASN A 112 -1.05 -24.28 -2.72
N LEU A 113 -1.85 -23.21 -2.87
CA LEU A 113 -2.64 -22.98 -4.09
C LEU A 113 -1.76 -22.78 -5.33
N ILE A 114 -0.62 -22.10 -5.17
CA ILE A 114 0.38 -21.94 -6.24
C ILE A 114 1.06 -23.27 -6.55
N ALA A 115 1.39 -24.08 -5.54
CA ALA A 115 1.98 -25.39 -5.77
C ALA A 115 1.03 -26.35 -6.50
N GLU A 116 -0.27 -26.26 -6.22
CA GLU A 116 -1.30 -27.08 -6.84
C GLU A 116 -1.63 -26.65 -8.28
N LYS A 117 -1.85 -25.34 -8.50
CA LYS A 117 -2.36 -24.82 -9.77
C LYS A 117 -1.29 -24.26 -10.71
N GLY A 118 -0.09 -23.98 -10.22
CA GLY A 118 1.01 -23.42 -11.02
C GLY A 118 0.60 -22.14 -11.75
N ASP A 119 0.80 -22.10 -13.07
CA ASP A 119 0.47 -20.93 -13.89
C ASP A 119 -1.04 -20.64 -13.98
N ASP A 120 -1.89 -21.61 -13.64
CA ASP A 120 -3.35 -21.45 -13.60
C ASP A 120 -3.86 -20.92 -12.25
N THR A 121 -2.97 -20.59 -11.30
CA THR A 121 -3.38 -19.97 -10.03
C THR A 121 -4.15 -18.67 -10.31
N PRO A 122 -5.37 -18.54 -9.79
CA PRO A 122 -6.18 -17.36 -10.01
C PRO A 122 -5.60 -16.13 -9.30
N VAL A 123 -5.63 -15.01 -10.01
CA VAL A 123 -5.16 -13.69 -9.55
C VAL A 123 -6.34 -12.74 -9.54
N ALA A 124 -6.54 -12.08 -8.40
CA ALA A 124 -7.44 -10.95 -8.23
C ALA A 124 -6.64 -9.64 -8.17
N TRP A 125 -7.33 -8.51 -8.27
CA TRP A 125 -6.71 -7.17 -8.26
C TRP A 125 -7.26 -6.35 -7.09
N TRP A 126 -6.39 -6.07 -6.12
CA TRP A 126 -6.75 -5.37 -4.90
C TRP A 126 -6.62 -3.84 -5.09
N PRO A 127 -7.73 -3.08 -5.01
CA PRO A 127 -7.70 -1.64 -5.23
C PRO A 127 -7.00 -0.89 -4.09
N ARG A 128 -6.32 0.21 -4.40
CA ARG A 128 -5.59 1.02 -3.40
C ARG A 128 -6.42 1.54 -2.24
N LEU A 129 -7.71 1.81 -2.46
CA LEU A 129 -8.57 2.35 -1.40
C LEU A 129 -8.80 1.34 -0.28
N ASP A 130 -8.68 0.05 -0.59
CA ASP A 130 -8.88 -1.05 0.36
C ASP A 130 -7.55 -1.43 1.06
N ARG A 131 -6.43 -0.80 0.68
CA ARG A 131 -5.09 -1.06 1.22
C ARG A 131 -4.75 -0.23 2.46
N TYR A 132 -5.65 0.64 2.90
CA TYR A 132 -5.46 1.48 4.08
C TYR A 132 -6.34 1.03 5.23
N THR A 133 -5.70 0.76 6.36
CA THR A 133 -6.37 0.43 7.62
C THR A 133 -6.01 1.48 8.67
N GLU A 134 -7.02 1.97 9.39
CA GLU A 134 -6.86 2.88 10.53
C GLU A 134 -7.50 2.27 11.76
N LYS A 135 -6.75 2.21 12.86
CA LYS A 135 -7.28 1.82 14.17
C LYS A 135 -7.10 2.97 15.15
N LEU A 136 -8.20 3.38 15.77
CA LEU A 136 -8.15 4.35 16.86
C LEU A 136 -7.77 3.60 18.14
N ALA A 137 -6.57 3.86 18.65
CA ALA A 137 -6.15 3.38 19.95
C ALA A 137 -6.73 4.30 21.04
N THR A 138 -7.44 3.72 22.00
CA THR A 138 -7.65 4.32 23.31
C THR A 138 -6.43 4.04 24.19
N PRO A 139 -6.16 4.80 25.27
CA PRO A 139 -4.92 4.66 26.06
C PRO A 139 -4.68 3.28 26.67
N ASP A 140 -5.73 2.46 26.75
CA ASP A 140 -5.76 1.07 27.21
C ASP A 140 -5.32 0.05 26.14
N VAL A 141 -5.25 0.44 24.86
CA VAL A 141 -4.79 -0.42 23.77
C VAL A 141 -3.26 -0.48 23.77
N SER A 142 -2.70 -1.68 23.92
CA SER A 142 -1.25 -1.88 23.85
C SER A 142 -0.76 -1.98 22.40
N VAL A 143 0.55 -1.81 22.21
CA VAL A 143 1.19 -2.04 20.91
C VAL A 143 0.99 -3.49 20.44
N ALA A 144 0.94 -4.46 21.36
CA ALA A 144 0.71 -5.86 21.03
C ALA A 144 -0.70 -6.08 20.49
N ASP A 145 -1.71 -5.41 21.06
CA ASP A 145 -3.10 -5.48 20.59
C ASP A 145 -3.23 -4.88 19.18
N LEU A 146 -2.53 -3.76 18.92
CA LEU A 146 -2.50 -3.15 17.59
C LEU A 146 -1.83 -4.04 16.53
N ILE A 147 -0.80 -4.79 16.92
CA ILE A 147 -0.14 -5.74 16.02
C ILE A 147 -1.05 -6.93 15.73
N GLY A 148 -1.68 -7.51 16.76
CA GLY A 148 -2.60 -8.65 16.58
C GLY A 148 -3.84 -8.30 15.75
N ASP A 149 -4.31 -7.05 15.83
CA ASP A 149 -5.43 -6.58 15.00
C ASP A 149 -5.05 -6.31 13.54
N ALA A 150 -3.76 -6.03 13.26
CA ALA A 150 -3.26 -5.71 11.93
C ALA A 150 -2.70 -6.93 11.19
N ASP A 151 -2.36 -8.00 11.91
CA ASP A 151 -1.81 -9.25 11.39
C ASP A 151 -2.90 -10.34 11.39
N PRO A 152 -3.42 -10.75 10.24
CA PRO A 152 -4.34 -11.87 10.16
C PRO A 152 -3.54 -13.16 10.39
N ILE A 153 -3.62 -13.70 11.61
CA ILE A 153 -2.98 -14.98 11.98
C ILE A 153 -3.52 -16.14 11.14
#